data_AF-A0A7V4UHL5-F1
#
_entry.id   AF-A0A7V4UHL5-F1
#
_cell.length_a   1.000
_cell.length_b   1.000
_cell.length_c   1.000
_cell.angle_alpha   90.00
_cell.angle_beta   90.00
_cell.angle_gamma   90.00
#
_symmetry.space_group_name_H-M   'P 1'
#
loop_
_entity.id
_entity.type
_entity.pdbx_description
1 polymer ?
#
loop_
_entity_poly.entity_id
_entity_poly.type
_entity_poly.pdbx_seq_one_letter_code
_entity_poly.pdbx_strand_id
1 'polypeptide(L)'
;MAAAEPLRLSVYATAGDVQRYLAAGDQRRRVVEMCRALRVSRIFLEGRRGDEYVGPAALQEARNFLASKGIQSAGGIATVPGQQFGARQNGGLTWLDWESERTREDVATFFRQNAPLFDELIVDDFYCTGDTSPAAERARGARPWGEYRRDLLVSLIDPLIVRPAQAARPGARLIIKFPQWYDRFHLFGYDPRRMIPFFDQVWVGTEVRDPKTRRMGFVQPTEGYMNFRWLTSIGGDKVRGAWFDHIECSAQNFFDQACQSVLAGARELTLFRLGDLMEAHPGDARLAGRWWDLQDLGRRVQDRRRVGLVFYKPPVSDAEENLYLADYLGMIGLPVLPEATYPDSAQVVILAVQAAADPDILSRARRHLGRGATLVLTPGFVRRVGAGAGELAGVEMAGATRLARAQAALAGGAEIPLPAPLEVDASLAARSSETLLRARVAEGWAPLLTRRPHGEGRVFVLNVHTFTEQDFRDAREWLLAPMPLGLSSLPQAVADPLRQALLEPLGVRLKAPAGVSLCLFEDGACFYNFLDGPATVVLHEQRLDVGANEWLWQALPQTDNQHRQKLQRGP
;
A
#
# COMPACT_ATOMS: atom_id res chain seq x y z
N MET A 1 -3.87 5.95 30.43
CA MET A 1 -3.38 5.60 29.08
C MET A 1 -1.87 5.79 29.10
N ALA A 2 -1.09 4.81 28.64
CA ALA A 2 0.33 5.05 28.40
C ALA A 2 0.48 6.14 27.33
N ALA A 3 1.46 7.03 27.45
CA ALA A 3 1.71 8.03 26.42
C ALA A 3 2.04 7.32 25.10
N ALA A 4 1.44 7.76 23.99
CA ALA A 4 1.72 7.23 22.66
C ALA A 4 3.23 7.32 22.39
N GLU A 5 3.80 6.22 21.86
CA GLU A 5 5.21 6.16 21.49
C GLU A 5 5.50 7.25 20.44
N PRO A 6 6.50 8.13 20.65
CA PRO A 6 6.80 9.18 19.68
C PRO A 6 7.25 8.60 18.34
N LEU A 7 6.87 9.26 17.24
CA LEU A 7 7.28 8.88 15.90
C LEU A 7 8.80 8.88 15.80
N ARG A 8 9.39 7.82 15.24
CA ARG A 8 10.84 7.71 15.05
C ARG A 8 11.22 7.98 13.59
N LEU A 9 12.41 8.53 13.39
CA LEU A 9 13.03 8.64 12.07
C LEU A 9 14.30 7.80 12.02
N SER A 10 14.44 7.07 10.93
CA SER A 10 15.57 6.22 10.61
C SER A 10 16.06 6.48 9.19
N VAL A 11 17.31 6.10 8.93
CA VAL A 11 17.90 6.14 7.59
C VAL A 11 18.45 4.76 7.25
N TYR A 12 18.26 4.31 6.02
CA TYR A 12 18.92 3.12 5.51
C TYR A 12 20.19 3.51 4.76
N ALA A 13 21.33 2.98 5.20
CA ALA A 13 22.61 3.13 4.51
C ALA A 13 22.90 1.84 3.75
N THR A 14 22.94 1.89 2.42
CA THR A 14 23.34 0.72 1.63
C THR A 14 24.80 0.34 1.89
N ALA A 15 25.23 -0.83 1.42
CA ALA A 15 26.60 -1.28 1.60
C ALA A 15 27.61 -0.25 1.07
N GLY A 16 27.37 0.32 -0.12
CA GLY A 16 28.13 1.43 -0.67
C GLY A 16 28.05 2.73 0.14
N ASP A 17 26.91 3.07 0.74
CA ASP A 17 26.84 4.22 1.66
C ASP A 17 27.71 4.03 2.90
N VAL A 18 27.67 2.82 3.48
CA VAL A 18 28.47 2.51 4.66
C VAL A 18 29.95 2.64 4.32
N GLN A 19 30.40 2.07 3.20
CA GLN A 19 31.78 2.20 2.73
C GLN A 19 32.17 3.65 2.45
N ARG A 20 31.30 4.44 1.81
CA ARG A 20 31.61 5.80 1.38
C ARG A 20 31.57 6.83 2.51
N TYR A 21 30.59 6.72 3.41
CA TYR A 21 30.27 7.77 4.37
C TYR A 21 30.52 7.39 5.83
N LEU A 22 30.50 6.11 6.16
CA LEU A 22 30.65 5.62 7.55
C LEU A 22 31.99 4.92 7.81
N ALA A 23 32.79 4.65 6.77
CA ALA A 23 34.19 4.31 6.93
C ALA A 23 34.97 5.42 7.64
N ALA A 24 36.09 5.07 8.28
CA ALA A 24 36.92 6.01 9.02
C ALA A 24 37.30 7.23 8.16
N GLY A 25 37.05 8.44 8.69
CA GLY A 25 37.36 9.69 7.98
C GLY A 25 36.49 10.86 8.42
N ASP A 26 36.46 11.90 7.61
CA ASP A 26 35.72 13.14 7.89
C ASP A 26 34.23 13.04 7.55
N GLN A 27 33.86 12.17 6.60
CA GLN A 27 32.48 11.98 6.14
C GLN A 27 31.54 11.54 7.28
N ARG A 28 32.00 10.67 8.19
CA ARG A 28 31.19 10.20 9.32
C ARG A 28 30.76 11.33 10.27
N ARG A 29 31.53 12.44 10.34
CA ARG A 29 31.12 13.62 11.13
C ARG A 29 29.96 14.34 10.45
N ARG A 30 30.03 14.50 9.14
CA ARG A 30 28.94 15.08 8.32
C ARG A 30 27.68 14.21 8.38
N VAL A 31 27.80 12.88 8.37
CA VAL A 31 26.65 11.98 8.59
C VAL A 31 25.96 12.29 9.92
N VAL A 32 26.71 12.44 11.00
CA VAL A 32 26.14 12.77 12.33
C VAL A 32 25.46 14.13 12.33
N GLU A 33 26.01 15.13 11.64
CA GLU A 33 25.38 16.45 11.49
C GLU A 33 24.05 16.36 10.74
N MET A 34 24.00 15.67 9.61
CA MET A 34 22.78 15.45 8.84
C MET A 34 21.72 14.68 9.64
N CYS A 35 22.14 13.61 10.32
CA CYS A 35 21.25 12.84 11.19
C CYS A 35 20.69 13.69 12.33
N ARG A 36 21.49 14.58 12.94
CA ARG A 36 21.00 15.49 14.00
C ARG A 36 20.02 16.51 13.48
N ALA A 37 20.27 17.08 12.29
CA ALA A 37 19.37 18.04 11.66
C ALA A 37 17.97 17.46 11.43
N LEU A 38 17.91 16.18 11.04
CA LEU A 38 16.67 15.44 10.83
C LEU A 38 16.13 14.72 12.08
N ARG A 39 16.88 14.71 13.19
CA ARG A 39 16.54 13.95 14.42
C ARG A 39 16.46 12.44 14.18
N VAL A 40 17.31 11.92 13.30
CA VAL A 40 17.45 10.49 13.04
C VAL A 40 17.90 9.78 14.33
N SER A 41 17.10 8.82 14.76
CA SER A 41 17.34 8.03 15.98
C SER A 41 18.08 6.72 15.70
N ARG A 42 17.98 6.19 14.47
CA ARG A 42 18.56 4.91 14.08
C ARG A 42 19.04 4.92 12.63
N ILE A 43 20.12 4.19 12.35
CA ILE A 43 20.58 3.90 10.98
C ILE A 43 20.61 2.39 10.77
N PHE A 44 19.99 1.92 9.70
CA PHE A 44 20.19 0.55 9.22
C PHE A 44 21.48 0.49 8.40
N LEU A 45 22.41 -0.36 8.81
CA LEU A 45 23.71 -0.57 8.16
C LEU A 45 23.64 -1.83 7.31
N GLU A 46 23.51 -1.66 6.00
CA GLU A 46 23.50 -2.80 5.07
C GLU A 46 24.90 -3.42 4.97
N GLY A 47 24.99 -4.72 5.24
CA GLY A 47 26.24 -5.46 5.11
C GLY A 47 26.48 -6.00 3.70
N ARG A 48 25.42 -6.16 2.90
CA ARG A 48 25.49 -6.78 1.57
C ARG A 48 24.41 -6.25 0.62
N ARG A 49 24.83 -5.90 -0.60
CA ARG A 49 23.99 -5.61 -1.78
C ARG A 49 24.73 -6.06 -3.04
N GLY A 50 24.45 -7.27 -3.51
CA GLY A 50 25.20 -7.86 -4.62
C GLY A 50 26.69 -7.92 -4.30
N ASP A 51 27.52 -7.30 -5.15
CA ASP A 51 28.97 -7.27 -4.95
C ASP A 51 29.43 -6.22 -3.92
N GLU A 52 28.58 -5.28 -3.53
CA GLU A 52 28.89 -4.35 -2.44
C GLU A 52 28.81 -5.11 -1.11
N TYR A 53 29.96 -5.21 -0.42
CA TYR A 53 30.10 -5.95 0.83
C TYR A 53 30.83 -5.15 1.90
N VAL A 54 30.23 -5.09 3.09
CA VAL A 54 30.85 -4.53 4.28
C VAL A 54 31.10 -5.65 5.27
N GLY A 55 32.37 -5.95 5.50
CA GLY A 55 32.76 -7.03 6.41
C GLY A 55 32.38 -6.74 7.87
N PRO A 56 32.23 -7.79 8.71
CA PRO A 56 31.83 -7.66 10.11
C PRO A 56 32.61 -6.62 10.92
N ALA A 57 33.93 -6.53 10.74
CA ALA A 57 34.76 -5.57 11.47
C ALA A 57 34.41 -4.12 11.15
N ALA A 58 34.17 -3.81 9.87
CA ALA A 58 33.81 -2.45 9.43
C ALA A 58 32.38 -2.07 9.87
N LEU A 59 31.42 -3.00 9.80
CA LEU A 59 30.07 -2.80 10.34
C LEU A 59 30.11 -2.56 11.85
N GLN A 60 30.93 -3.34 12.57
CA GLN A 60 31.13 -3.23 14.00
C GLN A 60 31.75 -1.87 14.37
N GLU A 61 32.71 -1.36 13.59
CA GLU A 61 33.27 -0.03 13.77
C GLU A 61 32.22 1.07 13.54
N ALA A 62 31.48 1.01 12.42
CA ALA A 62 30.44 1.98 12.09
C ALA A 62 29.33 2.01 13.17
N ARG A 63 28.87 0.83 13.62
CA ARG A 63 27.90 0.67 14.71
C ARG A 63 28.39 1.33 16.00
N ASN A 64 29.62 1.05 16.42
CA ASN A 64 30.18 1.60 17.65
C ASN A 64 30.39 3.12 17.54
N PHE A 65 30.80 3.62 16.37
CA PHE A 65 30.90 5.04 16.10
C PHE A 65 29.53 5.73 16.25
N LEU A 66 28.47 5.22 15.61
CA LEU A 66 27.11 5.77 15.71
C LEU A 66 26.58 5.72 17.14
N ALA A 67 26.79 4.60 17.84
CA ALA A 67 26.43 4.47 19.26
C ALA A 67 27.13 5.52 20.14
N SER A 68 28.42 5.81 19.88
CA SER A 68 29.16 6.88 20.58
C SER A 68 28.58 8.29 20.35
N LYS A 69 27.70 8.44 19.36
CA LYS A 69 26.99 9.69 19.04
C LYS A 69 25.51 9.65 19.41
N GLY A 70 25.06 8.59 20.06
CA GLY A 70 23.67 8.41 20.49
C GLY A 70 22.71 7.98 19.37
N ILE A 71 23.23 7.47 18.25
CA ILE A 71 22.43 6.97 17.12
C ILE A 71 22.43 5.44 17.18
N GLN A 72 21.25 4.83 17.22
CA GLN A 72 21.10 3.37 17.23
C GLN A 72 21.43 2.77 15.87
N SER A 73 21.73 1.47 15.83
CA SER A 73 21.95 0.78 14.56
C SER A 73 21.31 -0.60 14.54
N ALA A 74 20.81 -0.97 13.37
CA ALA A 74 20.39 -2.32 13.02
C ALA A 74 21.17 -2.75 11.75
N GLY A 75 21.32 -4.05 11.51
CA GLY A 75 21.95 -4.53 10.29
C GLY A 75 20.93 -4.71 9.17
N GLY A 76 21.37 -4.76 7.92
CA GLY A 76 20.49 -4.97 6.76
C GLY A 76 21.13 -5.78 5.64
N ILE A 77 20.30 -6.36 4.78
CA ILE A 77 20.70 -6.99 3.52
C ILE A 77 19.71 -6.66 2.41
N ALA A 78 20.24 -6.33 1.22
CA ALA A 78 19.50 -6.42 -0.01
C ALA A 78 19.84 -7.70 -0.77
N THR A 79 18.83 -8.54 -0.97
CA THR A 79 18.95 -9.83 -1.66
C THR A 79 18.92 -9.65 -3.18
N VAL A 80 19.93 -8.94 -3.69
CA VAL A 80 20.17 -8.72 -5.13
C VAL A 80 21.43 -9.47 -5.59
N PRO A 81 21.47 -9.98 -6.83
CA PRO A 81 22.61 -10.74 -7.33
C PRO A 81 23.84 -9.85 -7.59
N GLY A 82 25.02 -10.45 -7.49
CA GLY A 82 26.31 -9.92 -7.90
C GLY A 82 27.18 -11.01 -8.53
N GLN A 83 28.34 -10.66 -9.06
CA GLN A 83 29.32 -11.63 -9.55
C GLN A 83 29.78 -12.59 -8.44
N GLN A 84 29.90 -12.09 -7.21
CA GLN A 84 30.40 -12.79 -6.03
C GLN A 84 29.31 -13.13 -5.00
N PHE A 85 28.06 -12.70 -5.21
CA PHE A 85 26.96 -12.98 -4.28
C PHE A 85 25.68 -13.39 -5.00
N GLY A 86 25.24 -14.63 -4.78
CA GLY A 86 24.03 -15.18 -5.36
C GLY A 86 24.04 -15.30 -6.88
N ALA A 87 23.15 -16.12 -7.41
CA ALA A 87 22.94 -16.23 -8.85
C ALA A 87 21.82 -15.29 -9.29
N ARG A 88 21.97 -14.68 -10.47
CA ARG A 88 20.92 -13.86 -11.09
C ARG A 88 19.87 -14.77 -11.74
N GLN A 89 18.59 -14.50 -11.49
CA GLN A 89 17.47 -15.14 -12.20
C GLN A 89 17.45 -14.81 -13.70
N ASN A 90 16.64 -15.51 -14.48
CA ASN A 90 16.44 -15.18 -15.90
C ASN A 90 15.26 -14.21 -16.18
N GLY A 91 14.58 -13.72 -15.14
CA GLY A 91 13.48 -12.75 -15.26
C GLY A 91 13.92 -11.34 -15.68
N GLY A 92 12.95 -10.48 -16.03
CA GLY A 92 13.18 -9.13 -16.54
C GLY A 92 13.78 -8.14 -15.52
N LEU A 93 13.62 -8.41 -14.22
CA LEU A 93 14.16 -7.61 -13.13
C LEU A 93 15.37 -8.31 -12.48
N THR A 94 16.27 -7.50 -11.91
CA THR A 94 17.53 -7.98 -11.32
C THR A 94 17.30 -8.55 -9.92
N TRP A 95 16.86 -9.80 -9.84
CA TRP A 95 16.65 -10.53 -8.58
C TRP A 95 17.46 -11.83 -8.53
N LEU A 96 17.48 -12.45 -7.35
CA LEU A 96 18.16 -13.72 -7.13
C LEU A 96 17.39 -14.90 -7.75
N ASP A 97 18.14 -15.87 -8.25
CA ASP A 97 17.68 -17.23 -8.48
C ASP A 97 17.75 -18.00 -7.16
N TRP A 98 16.58 -18.34 -6.61
CA TRP A 98 16.44 -19.03 -5.33
C TRP A 98 16.51 -20.56 -5.42
N GLU A 99 16.57 -21.13 -6.63
CA GLU A 99 16.90 -22.56 -6.81
C GLU A 99 18.40 -22.82 -6.74
N SER A 100 19.21 -21.80 -6.97
CA SER A 100 20.67 -21.90 -6.87
C SER A 100 21.14 -22.20 -5.44
N GLU A 101 21.88 -23.30 -5.26
CA GLU A 101 22.54 -23.64 -4.00
C GLU A 101 23.50 -22.54 -3.54
N ARG A 102 24.17 -21.88 -4.48
CA ARG A 102 25.05 -20.74 -4.21
C ARG A 102 24.27 -19.59 -3.57
N THR A 103 23.13 -19.21 -4.15
CA THR A 103 22.26 -18.17 -3.57
C THR A 103 21.87 -18.52 -2.13
N ARG A 104 21.46 -19.78 -1.90
CA ARG A 104 21.03 -20.25 -0.58
C ARG A 104 22.18 -20.16 0.44
N GLU A 105 23.35 -20.65 0.09
CA GLU A 105 24.53 -20.63 0.97
C GLU A 105 25.03 -19.20 1.24
N ASP A 106 25.07 -18.34 0.22
CA ASP A 106 25.52 -16.96 0.34
C ASP A 106 24.60 -16.17 1.31
N VAL A 107 23.28 -16.32 1.19
CA VAL A 107 22.30 -15.68 2.09
C VAL A 107 22.42 -16.24 3.51
N ALA A 108 22.50 -17.56 3.70
CA ALA A 108 22.66 -18.16 5.03
C ALA A 108 23.98 -17.74 5.70
N THR A 109 25.05 -17.62 4.92
CA THR A 109 26.35 -17.12 5.39
C THR A 109 26.25 -15.69 5.89
N PHE A 110 25.54 -14.81 5.16
CA PHE A 110 25.33 -13.44 5.60
C PHE A 110 24.73 -13.37 7.01
N PHE A 111 23.66 -14.13 7.28
CA PHE A 111 23.00 -14.12 8.59
C PHE A 111 23.89 -14.67 9.70
N ARG A 112 24.66 -15.75 9.45
CA ARG A 112 25.65 -16.28 10.41
C ARG A 112 26.69 -15.23 10.80
N GLN A 113 27.14 -14.43 9.84
CA GLN A 113 28.21 -13.45 10.05
C GLN A 113 27.72 -12.14 10.70
N ASN A 114 26.48 -11.73 10.40
CA ASN A 114 25.97 -10.42 10.79
C ASN A 114 25.12 -10.43 12.06
N ALA A 115 24.42 -11.53 12.37
CA ALA A 115 23.59 -11.63 13.57
C ALA A 115 24.36 -11.39 14.89
N PRO A 116 25.64 -11.80 15.05
CA PRO A 116 26.40 -11.45 16.26
C PRO A 116 26.59 -9.94 16.46
N LEU A 117 26.50 -9.15 15.40
CA LEU A 117 26.81 -7.72 15.39
C LEU A 117 25.60 -6.83 15.68
N PHE A 118 24.37 -7.32 15.58
CA PHE A 118 23.19 -6.47 15.72
C PHE A 118 22.09 -7.17 16.52
N ASP A 119 21.35 -6.39 17.30
CA ASP A 119 20.13 -6.87 17.97
C ASP A 119 18.97 -7.07 16.98
N GLU A 120 19.00 -6.34 15.86
CA GLU A 120 17.98 -6.32 14.82
C GLU A 120 18.64 -6.41 13.44
N LEU A 121 18.06 -7.24 12.56
CA LEU A 121 18.45 -7.38 11.16
C LEU A 121 17.22 -7.22 10.26
N ILE A 122 17.32 -6.40 9.22
CA ILE A 122 16.27 -6.21 8.21
C ILE A 122 16.63 -6.87 6.88
N VAL A 123 15.64 -7.53 6.27
CA VAL A 123 15.68 -8.01 4.89
C VAL A 123 14.95 -6.98 4.02
N ASP A 124 15.67 -6.39 3.06
CA ASP A 124 15.11 -5.47 2.07
C ASP A 124 14.06 -6.19 1.19
N ASP A 125 13.26 -5.42 0.45
CA ASP A 125 12.11 -5.90 -0.34
C ASP A 125 12.49 -6.57 -1.68
N PHE A 126 13.76 -6.90 -1.87
CA PHE A 126 14.25 -7.73 -2.96
C PHE A 126 14.14 -9.24 -2.69
N TYR A 127 13.47 -9.67 -1.60
CA TYR A 127 13.17 -11.07 -1.31
C TYR A 127 12.03 -11.60 -2.20
N CYS A 128 12.25 -11.55 -3.52
CA CYS A 128 11.30 -11.91 -4.54
C CYS A 128 11.99 -12.60 -5.73
N THR A 129 11.18 -13.16 -6.63
CA THR A 129 11.67 -13.78 -7.87
C THR A 129 10.60 -13.79 -8.96
N GLY A 130 11.06 -13.60 -10.18
CA GLY A 130 10.34 -13.80 -11.44
C GLY A 130 11.01 -14.88 -12.28
N ASP A 131 11.82 -15.76 -11.68
CA ASP A 131 12.58 -16.78 -12.40
C ASP A 131 11.65 -17.72 -13.15
N THR A 132 12.07 -18.05 -14.36
CA THR A 132 11.47 -19.04 -15.26
C THR A 132 12.56 -19.88 -15.91
N SER A 133 13.66 -20.13 -15.19
CA SER A 133 14.76 -20.96 -15.67
C SER A 133 14.30 -22.41 -15.87
N PRO A 134 15.02 -23.24 -16.65
CA PRO A 134 14.70 -24.67 -16.74
C PRO A 134 14.73 -25.39 -15.39
N ALA A 135 15.53 -24.91 -14.43
CA ALA A 135 15.55 -25.46 -13.08
C ALA A 135 14.24 -25.12 -12.33
N ALA A 136 13.84 -23.84 -12.35
CA ALA A 136 12.58 -23.42 -11.76
C ALA A 136 11.36 -24.06 -12.44
N GLU A 137 11.37 -24.25 -13.75
CA GLU A 137 10.29 -24.93 -14.48
C GLU A 137 10.16 -26.40 -14.04
N ARG A 138 11.28 -27.11 -13.89
CA ARG A 138 11.28 -28.48 -13.34
C ARG A 138 10.80 -28.52 -11.89
N ALA A 139 11.26 -27.58 -11.06
CA ALA A 139 10.88 -27.52 -9.64
C ALA A 139 9.41 -27.16 -9.46
N ARG A 140 8.89 -26.21 -10.23
CA ARG A 140 7.47 -25.80 -10.26
C ARG A 140 6.56 -26.99 -10.56
N GLY A 141 6.92 -27.80 -11.56
CA GLY A 141 6.06 -28.87 -12.07
C GLY A 141 4.74 -28.29 -12.60
N ALA A 142 3.61 -28.85 -12.17
CA ALA A 142 2.29 -28.42 -12.62
C ALA A 142 1.73 -27.17 -11.91
N ARG A 143 2.37 -26.69 -10.83
CA ARG A 143 1.86 -25.58 -10.01
C ARG A 143 1.88 -24.26 -10.78
N PRO A 144 0.89 -23.36 -10.62
CA PRO A 144 0.99 -22.00 -11.15
C PRO A 144 2.25 -21.28 -10.64
N TRP A 145 2.85 -20.41 -11.46
CA TRP A 145 4.09 -19.69 -11.12
C TRP A 145 4.02 -18.98 -9.77
N GLY A 146 2.94 -18.21 -9.52
CA GLY A 146 2.79 -17.50 -8.27
C GLY A 146 2.72 -18.42 -7.04
N GLU A 147 2.06 -19.58 -7.17
CA GLU A 147 2.00 -20.58 -6.09
C GLU A 147 3.38 -21.16 -5.78
N TYR A 148 4.07 -21.63 -6.82
CA TYR A 148 5.42 -22.18 -6.66
C TYR A 148 6.40 -21.16 -6.07
N ARG A 149 6.40 -19.91 -6.54
CA ARG A 149 7.31 -18.87 -6.02
C ARG A 149 7.04 -18.56 -4.55
N ARG A 150 5.77 -18.46 -4.14
CA ARG A 150 5.41 -18.27 -2.72
C ARG A 150 5.86 -19.45 -1.87
N ASP A 151 5.62 -20.68 -2.32
CA ASP A 151 6.07 -21.88 -1.60
C ASP A 151 7.59 -21.93 -1.46
N LEU A 152 8.31 -21.65 -2.55
CA LEU A 152 9.77 -21.61 -2.56
C LEU A 152 10.28 -20.59 -1.54
N LEU A 153 9.87 -19.32 -1.66
CA LEU A 153 10.39 -18.27 -0.79
C LEU A 153 9.99 -18.48 0.67
N VAL A 154 8.75 -18.87 0.97
CA VAL A 154 8.34 -19.20 2.36
C VAL A 154 9.19 -20.34 2.93
N SER A 155 9.48 -21.38 2.14
CA SER A 155 10.26 -22.54 2.59
C SER A 155 11.72 -22.21 2.93
N LEU A 156 12.25 -21.12 2.36
CA LEU A 156 13.65 -20.72 2.52
C LEU A 156 13.87 -19.78 3.71
N ILE A 157 12.84 -19.18 4.29
CA ILE A 157 12.98 -18.23 5.41
C ILE A 157 13.63 -18.90 6.63
N ASP A 158 13.09 -20.03 7.08
CA ASP A 158 13.60 -20.72 8.26
C ASP A 158 15.08 -21.19 8.11
N PRO A 159 15.45 -21.96 7.06
CA PRO A 159 16.80 -22.47 6.92
C PRO A 159 17.84 -21.41 6.52
N LEU A 160 17.46 -20.32 5.84
CA LEU A 160 18.43 -19.33 5.36
C LEU A 160 18.51 -18.06 6.20
N ILE A 161 17.46 -17.72 6.95
CA ILE A 161 17.35 -16.45 7.67
C ILE A 161 17.25 -16.74 9.17
N VAL A 162 16.19 -17.43 9.60
CA VAL A 162 15.85 -17.57 11.02
C VAL A 162 16.87 -18.43 11.76
N ARG A 163 17.08 -19.69 11.35
CA ARG A 163 18.03 -20.58 12.04
C ARG A 163 19.46 -20.07 11.99
N PRO A 164 19.99 -19.58 10.84
CA PRO A 164 21.34 -19.02 10.79
C PRO A 164 21.53 -17.83 11.75
N ALA A 165 20.56 -16.91 11.80
CA ALA A 165 20.64 -15.76 12.70
C ALA A 165 20.54 -16.17 14.17
N GLN A 166 19.57 -17.01 14.52
CA GLN A 166 19.33 -17.46 15.90
C GLN A 166 20.46 -18.34 16.45
N ALA A 167 21.04 -19.21 15.62
CA ALA A 167 22.19 -20.02 16.03
C ALA A 167 23.42 -19.14 16.35
N ALA A 168 23.61 -18.05 15.61
CA ALA A 168 24.68 -17.10 15.85
C ALA A 168 24.37 -16.12 17.01
N ARG A 169 23.09 -15.78 17.22
CA ARG A 169 22.60 -14.95 18.34
C ARG A 169 21.15 -15.33 18.70
N PRO A 170 20.92 -16.09 19.78
CA PRO A 170 19.57 -16.57 20.17
C PRO A 170 18.51 -15.50 20.44
N GLY A 171 18.90 -14.22 20.57
CA GLY A 171 18.00 -13.08 20.73
C GLY A 171 17.98 -12.11 19.55
N ALA A 172 18.52 -12.48 18.38
CA ALA A 172 18.45 -11.64 17.18
C ALA A 172 16.99 -11.48 16.74
N ARG A 173 16.56 -10.23 16.58
CA ARG A 173 15.24 -9.88 16.05
C ARG A 173 15.32 -9.66 14.55
N LEU A 174 14.34 -10.17 13.82
CA LEU A 174 14.30 -10.15 12.36
C LEU A 174 13.17 -9.26 11.87
N ILE A 175 13.47 -8.48 10.83
CA ILE A 175 12.54 -7.57 10.18
C ILE A 175 12.47 -7.92 8.70
N ILE A 176 11.27 -7.99 8.14
CA ILE A 176 11.06 -8.09 6.70
C ILE A 176 10.47 -6.79 6.18
N LYS A 177 11.04 -6.26 5.09
CA LYS A 177 10.42 -5.19 4.31
C LYS A 177 9.59 -5.82 3.19
N PHE A 178 8.32 -5.45 3.08
CA PHE A 178 7.51 -5.71 1.88
C PHE A 178 7.56 -4.49 0.94
N PRO A 179 7.56 -4.69 -0.39
CA PRO A 179 7.61 -3.57 -1.34
C PRO A 179 6.25 -2.87 -1.50
N GLN A 180 6.19 -1.80 -2.29
CA GLN A 180 4.94 -1.06 -2.51
C GLN A 180 3.88 -1.76 -3.39
N TRP A 181 4.28 -2.66 -4.29
CA TRP A 181 3.43 -3.27 -5.32
C TRP A 181 2.48 -4.38 -4.81
N TYR A 182 1.64 -4.06 -3.82
CA TYR A 182 0.86 -5.02 -3.00
C TYR A 182 -0.13 -5.91 -3.76
N ASP A 183 -0.65 -5.46 -4.91
CA ASP A 183 -1.51 -6.29 -5.76
C ASP A 183 -0.73 -7.33 -6.57
N ARG A 184 0.60 -7.24 -6.62
CA ARG A 184 1.46 -8.13 -7.43
C ARG A 184 2.34 -9.05 -6.58
N PHE A 185 2.25 -8.97 -5.25
CA PHE A 185 3.01 -9.78 -4.30
C PHE A 185 3.02 -11.26 -4.63
N HIS A 186 1.84 -11.83 -4.89
CA HIS A 186 1.65 -13.26 -5.11
C HIS A 186 2.27 -13.77 -6.41
N LEU A 187 2.53 -12.88 -7.38
CA LEU A 187 3.16 -13.21 -8.66
C LEU A 187 4.67 -13.42 -8.51
N PHE A 188 5.28 -12.74 -7.54
CA PHE A 188 6.74 -12.68 -7.36
C PHE A 188 7.22 -13.29 -6.04
N GLY A 189 6.33 -14.05 -5.39
CA GLY A 189 6.66 -14.94 -4.28
C GLY A 189 6.40 -14.39 -2.89
N TYR A 190 5.90 -13.16 -2.74
CA TYR A 190 5.47 -12.67 -1.44
C TYR A 190 4.15 -13.31 -1.02
N ASP A 191 4.12 -13.82 0.23
CA ASP A 191 2.94 -14.31 0.91
C ASP A 191 2.93 -13.73 2.34
N PRO A 192 2.43 -12.50 2.54
CA PRO A 192 2.53 -11.86 3.85
C PRO A 192 1.93 -12.69 4.99
N ARG A 193 0.85 -13.44 4.73
CA ARG A 193 0.20 -14.30 5.74
C ARG A 193 1.11 -15.43 6.22
N ARG A 194 1.89 -16.05 5.32
CA ARG A 194 2.82 -17.13 5.64
C ARG A 194 4.22 -16.62 6.04
N MET A 195 4.62 -15.44 5.59
CA MET A 195 5.95 -14.89 5.84
C MET A 195 6.06 -14.14 7.18
N ILE A 196 5.10 -13.26 7.50
CA ILE A 196 5.12 -12.44 8.72
C ILE A 196 5.32 -13.24 10.03
N PRO A 197 4.78 -14.47 10.19
CA PRO A 197 5.03 -15.26 11.39
C PRO A 197 6.51 -15.50 11.72
N PHE A 198 7.41 -15.52 10.73
CA PHE A 198 8.85 -15.74 10.91
C PHE A 198 9.62 -14.50 11.40
N PHE A 199 9.01 -13.32 11.34
CA PHE A 199 9.69 -12.05 11.64
C PHE A 199 9.07 -11.39 12.87
N ASP A 200 9.90 -10.64 13.61
CA ASP A 200 9.47 -9.91 14.80
C ASP A 200 8.73 -8.62 14.42
N GLN A 201 9.16 -7.97 13.34
CA GLN A 201 8.54 -6.75 12.83
C GLN A 201 8.51 -6.71 11.30
N VAL A 202 7.69 -5.81 10.77
CA VAL A 202 7.44 -5.60 9.35
C VAL A 202 7.61 -4.14 9.01
N TRP A 203 8.40 -3.89 7.96
CA TRP A 203 8.48 -2.60 7.28
C TRP A 203 7.70 -2.67 5.98
N VAL A 204 7.10 -1.54 5.61
CA VAL A 204 6.26 -1.44 4.42
C VAL A 204 6.83 -0.41 3.47
N GLY A 205 6.99 -0.80 2.22
CA GLY A 205 7.25 0.09 1.13
C GLY A 205 6.09 1.06 0.92
N THR A 206 6.36 2.34 1.12
CA THR A 206 5.42 3.45 0.97
C THR A 206 5.91 4.45 -0.07
N GLU A 207 6.73 3.96 -1.00
CA GLU A 207 7.46 4.68 -2.04
C GLU A 207 6.59 5.37 -3.11
N VAL A 208 5.78 6.38 -2.75
CA VAL A 208 5.04 7.13 -3.76
C VAL A 208 5.92 8.13 -4.51
N ARG A 209 5.79 8.19 -5.83
CA ARG A 209 6.62 8.98 -6.76
C ARG A 209 5.82 10.16 -7.29
N ASP A 210 6.40 11.00 -8.14
CA ASP A 210 5.59 11.98 -8.88
C ASP A 210 4.59 11.25 -9.81
N PRO A 211 3.27 11.28 -9.51
CA PRO A 211 2.24 10.57 -10.28
C PRO A 211 2.10 11.08 -11.72
N LYS A 212 2.80 12.17 -12.08
CA LYS A 212 2.78 12.78 -13.42
C LYS A 212 3.92 12.26 -14.31
N THR A 213 4.81 11.43 -13.76
CA THR A 213 6.02 10.96 -14.43
C THR A 213 5.99 9.47 -14.69
N ARG A 214 6.73 9.02 -15.70
CA ARG A 214 6.70 7.61 -16.15
C ARG A 214 7.79 6.75 -15.51
N ARG A 215 8.96 7.31 -15.16
CA ARG A 215 10.18 6.50 -14.96
C ARG A 215 10.01 5.49 -13.82
N MET A 216 9.25 5.85 -12.79
CA MET A 216 8.87 4.98 -11.68
C MET A 216 7.34 4.80 -11.58
N GLY A 217 6.64 4.80 -12.72
CA GLY A 217 5.18 4.60 -12.80
C GLY A 217 4.34 5.78 -12.31
N PHE A 218 3.06 5.79 -12.69
CA PHE A 218 2.09 6.84 -12.34
C PHE A 218 1.44 6.61 -10.95
N VAL A 219 2.27 6.25 -9.97
CA VAL A 219 1.88 5.81 -8.62
C VAL A 219 1.13 6.90 -7.89
N GLN A 220 -0.07 6.59 -7.37
CA GLN A 220 -0.86 7.58 -6.64
C GLN A 220 -0.31 7.79 -5.22
N PRO A 221 -0.34 9.02 -4.69
CA PRO A 221 0.14 9.30 -3.34
C PRO A 221 -0.52 8.48 -2.22
N THR A 222 -1.73 8.00 -2.44
CA THR A 222 -2.48 7.15 -1.50
C THR A 222 -2.00 5.70 -1.45
N GLU A 223 -1.21 5.21 -2.41
CA GLU A 223 -0.74 3.82 -2.49
C GLU A 223 0.01 3.41 -1.21
N GLY A 224 0.89 4.28 -0.71
CA GLY A 224 1.63 4.03 0.54
C GLY A 224 0.71 3.82 1.75
N TYR A 225 -0.39 4.57 1.84
CA TYR A 225 -1.40 4.34 2.87
C TYR A 225 -2.10 2.99 2.67
N MET A 226 -2.49 2.65 1.43
CA MET A 226 -3.21 1.41 1.14
C MET A 226 -2.38 0.17 1.47
N ASN A 227 -1.12 0.13 1.01
CA ASN A 227 -0.22 -0.98 1.28
C ASN A 227 0.03 -1.15 2.80
N PHE A 228 0.34 -0.05 3.49
CA PHE A 228 0.60 -0.08 4.93
C PHE A 228 -0.61 -0.58 5.71
N ARG A 229 -1.82 -0.09 5.41
CA ARG A 229 -3.04 -0.54 6.08
C ARG A 229 -3.36 -2.00 5.76
N TRP A 230 -3.21 -2.42 4.51
CA TRP A 230 -3.45 -3.80 4.12
C TRP A 230 -2.49 -4.77 4.83
N LEU A 231 -1.19 -4.48 4.86
CA LEU A 231 -0.24 -5.30 5.62
C LEU A 231 -0.51 -5.25 7.12
N THR A 232 -0.95 -4.11 7.66
CA THR A 232 -1.36 -4.01 9.09
C THR A 232 -2.54 -4.93 9.39
N SER A 233 -3.50 -5.10 8.46
CA SER A 233 -4.61 -6.05 8.64
C SER A 233 -4.18 -7.52 8.71
N ILE A 234 -2.95 -7.83 8.28
CA ILE A 234 -2.36 -9.16 8.31
C ILE A 234 -1.42 -9.32 9.52
N GLY A 235 -0.48 -8.38 9.69
CA GLY A 235 0.59 -8.45 10.68
C GLY A 235 0.28 -7.78 12.02
N GLY A 236 -0.81 -7.02 12.13
CA GLY A 236 -1.17 -6.28 13.33
C GLY A 236 -0.03 -5.38 13.82
N ASP A 237 0.24 -5.42 15.13
CA ASP A 237 1.29 -4.62 15.78
C ASP A 237 2.72 -4.93 15.30
N LYS A 238 2.94 -6.04 14.56
CA LYS A 238 4.24 -6.29 13.93
C LYS A 238 4.55 -5.29 12.83
N VAL A 239 3.54 -4.71 12.19
CA VAL A 239 3.72 -3.66 11.18
C VAL A 239 4.05 -2.35 11.88
N ARG A 240 5.31 -1.92 11.75
CA ARG A 240 5.88 -0.84 12.58
C ARG A 240 6.35 0.33 11.72
N GLY A 241 7.14 0.03 10.70
CA GLY A 241 7.82 1.07 9.94
C GLY A 241 7.35 1.22 8.51
N ALA A 242 7.41 2.46 8.04
CA ALA A 242 7.23 2.81 6.65
C ALA A 242 8.57 3.21 6.05
N TRP A 243 8.84 2.71 4.85
CA TRP A 243 10.07 2.92 4.13
C TRP A 243 9.76 3.66 2.84
N PHE A 244 10.50 4.74 2.56
CA PHE A 244 10.31 5.52 1.36
C PHE A 244 11.61 6.20 0.93
N ASP A 245 11.64 6.76 -0.29
CA ASP A 245 12.88 7.31 -0.87
C ASP A 245 12.69 8.61 -1.65
N HIS A 246 13.81 9.19 -2.06
CA HIS A 246 13.91 10.46 -2.78
C HIS A 246 13.75 10.32 -4.30
N ILE A 247 13.64 9.10 -4.81
CA ILE A 247 13.69 8.83 -6.26
C ILE A 247 12.49 9.49 -6.92
N GLU A 248 12.73 10.32 -7.95
CA GLU A 248 11.66 10.97 -8.74
C GLU A 248 10.60 11.69 -7.88
N CYS A 249 11.06 12.34 -6.82
CA CYS A 249 10.22 13.10 -5.92
C CYS A 249 10.56 14.59 -6.00
N SER A 250 9.55 15.44 -6.12
CA SER A 250 9.70 16.82 -5.64
C SER A 250 9.85 16.82 -4.12
N ALA A 251 10.23 17.98 -3.54
CA ALA A 251 10.22 18.13 -2.09
C ALA A 251 8.84 17.83 -1.47
N GLN A 252 7.76 18.14 -2.21
CA GLN A 252 6.40 17.85 -1.78
C GLN A 252 6.09 16.35 -1.83
N ASN A 253 6.36 15.68 -2.96
CA ASN A 253 6.07 14.23 -3.07
C ASN A 253 6.82 13.43 -2.01
N PHE A 254 8.06 13.83 -1.69
CA PHE A 254 8.81 13.24 -0.60
C PHE A 254 8.12 13.40 0.76
N PHE A 255 7.55 14.57 1.03
CA PHE A 255 6.84 14.82 2.28
C PHE A 255 5.44 14.16 2.31
N ASP A 256 4.78 14.01 1.15
CA ASP A 256 3.53 13.27 1.01
C ASP A 256 3.71 11.81 1.46
N GLN A 257 4.81 11.17 1.05
CA GLN A 257 5.19 9.81 1.52
C GLN A 257 5.15 9.75 3.05
N ALA A 258 5.87 10.65 3.74
CA ALA A 258 5.88 10.70 5.20
C ALA A 258 4.48 10.92 5.82
N CYS A 259 3.68 11.83 5.26
CA CYS A 259 2.34 12.11 5.76
C CYS A 259 1.42 10.89 5.64
N GLN A 260 1.43 10.22 4.48
CA GLN A 260 0.61 9.04 4.22
C GLN A 260 1.03 7.86 5.09
N SER A 261 2.34 7.67 5.31
CA SER A 261 2.86 6.67 6.25
C SER A 261 2.34 6.90 7.68
N VAL A 262 2.41 8.15 8.18
CA VAL A 262 1.93 8.48 9.52
C VAL A 262 0.41 8.32 9.62
N LEU A 263 -0.36 8.78 8.64
CA LEU A 263 -1.81 8.57 8.56
C LEU A 263 -2.18 7.08 8.59
N ALA A 264 -1.39 6.24 7.91
CA ALA A 264 -1.58 4.80 7.91
C ALA A 264 -1.26 4.16 9.27
N GLY A 265 -0.54 4.85 10.15
CA GLY A 265 -0.21 4.41 11.51
C GLY A 265 1.24 3.97 11.68
N ALA A 266 2.15 4.35 10.78
CA ALA A 266 3.57 4.10 10.95
C ALA A 266 4.08 4.74 12.24
N ARG A 267 4.83 3.97 13.02
CA ARG A 267 5.50 4.42 14.26
C ARG A 267 6.95 4.80 14.01
N GLU A 268 7.47 4.41 12.86
CA GLU A 268 8.81 4.72 12.41
C GLU A 268 8.83 4.99 10.91
N LEU A 269 9.50 6.06 10.51
CA LEU A 269 9.79 6.39 9.12
C LEU A 269 11.24 6.03 8.82
N THR A 270 11.50 5.34 7.71
CA THR A 270 12.84 5.01 7.23
C THR A 270 13.08 5.67 5.88
N LEU A 271 14.09 6.54 5.82
CA LEU A 271 14.53 7.18 4.59
C LEU A 271 15.55 6.28 3.88
N PHE A 272 15.23 5.86 2.66
CA PHE A 272 16.19 5.30 1.73
C PHE A 272 16.62 6.42 0.77
N ARG A 273 17.88 6.84 0.74
CA ARG A 273 19.04 6.28 1.47
C ARG A 273 19.97 7.35 2.02
N LEU A 274 20.94 6.92 2.83
CA LEU A 274 21.96 7.81 3.39
C LEU A 274 22.68 8.63 2.30
N GLY A 275 22.94 8.02 1.14
CA GLY A 275 23.55 8.73 0.01
C GLY A 275 22.77 9.96 -0.43
N ASP A 276 21.46 9.83 -0.63
CA ASP A 276 20.59 10.94 -1.04
C ASP A 276 20.54 12.03 0.03
N LEU A 277 20.50 11.62 1.31
CA LEU A 277 20.60 12.55 2.43
C LEU A 277 21.92 13.35 2.40
N MET A 278 23.04 12.70 2.07
CA MET A 278 24.35 13.35 1.96
C MET A 278 24.46 14.28 0.75
N GLU A 279 23.59 14.10 -0.25
CA GLU A 279 23.44 14.96 -1.42
C GLU A 279 22.43 16.11 -1.21
N ALA A 280 21.78 16.15 -0.04
CA ALA A 280 20.90 17.21 0.43
C ALA A 280 19.66 17.42 -0.45
N HIS A 281 18.88 16.36 -0.66
CA HIS A 281 17.63 16.45 -1.39
C HIS A 281 16.67 17.47 -0.74
N PRO A 282 15.95 18.31 -1.51
CA PRO A 282 15.11 19.37 -0.94
C PRO A 282 13.94 18.85 -0.08
N GLY A 283 13.55 17.57 -0.27
CA GLY A 283 12.61 16.87 0.61
C GLY A 283 13.08 16.73 2.05
N ASP A 284 14.39 16.61 2.29
CA ASP A 284 14.95 16.49 3.64
C ASP A 284 14.70 17.76 4.47
N ALA A 285 14.95 18.93 3.86
CA ALA A 285 14.71 20.21 4.51
C ALA A 285 13.22 20.42 4.84
N ARG A 286 12.32 20.01 3.94
CA ARG A 286 10.87 20.06 4.16
C ARG A 286 10.45 19.14 5.31
N LEU A 287 10.94 17.91 5.33
CA LEU A 287 10.68 16.95 6.40
C LEU A 287 11.19 17.47 7.75
N ALA A 288 12.41 18.00 7.80
CA ALA A 288 12.98 18.59 9.01
C ALA A 288 12.13 19.75 9.55
N GLY A 289 11.70 20.65 8.66
CA GLY A 289 10.89 21.82 9.02
C GLY A 289 9.49 21.48 9.52
N ARG A 290 8.94 20.33 9.10
CA ARG A 290 7.58 19.88 9.44
C ARG A 290 7.55 18.70 10.42
N TRP A 291 8.68 18.32 10.99
CA TRP A 291 8.80 17.14 11.86
C TRP A 291 7.82 17.16 13.04
N TRP A 292 7.63 18.32 13.68
CA TRP A 292 6.72 18.43 14.82
C TRP A 292 5.25 18.30 14.45
N ASP A 293 4.89 18.72 13.24
CA ASP A 293 3.52 18.55 12.74
C ASP A 293 3.25 17.07 12.46
N LEU A 294 4.24 16.33 11.92
CA LEU A 294 4.15 14.88 11.76
C LEU A 294 4.06 14.14 13.11
N GLN A 295 4.79 14.59 14.13
CA GLN A 295 4.65 14.06 15.50
C GLN A 295 3.24 14.27 16.04
N ASP A 296 2.66 15.45 15.83
CA ASP A 296 1.30 15.74 16.25
C ASP A 296 0.28 14.88 15.50
N LEU A 297 0.46 14.75 14.18
CA LEU A 297 -0.35 13.86 13.36
C LEU A 297 -0.28 12.41 13.84
N GLY A 298 0.92 11.90 14.13
CA GLY A 298 1.14 10.56 14.68
C GLY A 298 0.39 10.35 15.99
N ARG A 299 0.54 11.27 16.95
CA ARG A 299 -0.21 11.23 18.22
C ARG A 299 -1.72 11.23 18.02
N ARG A 300 -2.21 11.92 16.98
CA ARG A 300 -3.64 11.93 16.66
C ARG A 300 -4.12 10.60 16.10
N VAL A 301 -3.34 9.85 15.32
CA VAL A 301 -3.88 8.73 14.54
C VAL A 301 -3.47 7.33 15.03
N GLN A 302 -2.44 7.21 15.85
CA GLN A 302 -1.79 5.92 16.16
C GLN A 302 -2.72 4.93 16.88
N ASP A 303 -3.48 5.40 17.87
CA ASP A 303 -4.37 4.55 18.69
C ASP A 303 -5.86 4.76 18.37
N ARG A 304 -6.15 5.55 17.33
CA ARG A 304 -7.54 5.80 16.92
C ARG A 304 -8.04 4.72 15.98
N ARG A 305 -9.25 4.24 16.26
CA ARG A 305 -9.95 3.28 15.40
C ARG A 305 -10.37 3.96 14.10
N ARG A 306 -9.86 3.44 13.00
CA ARG A 306 -10.21 3.84 11.63
C ARG A 306 -11.52 3.18 11.24
N VAL A 307 -12.34 3.91 10.49
CA VAL A 307 -13.60 3.42 9.90
C VAL A 307 -13.67 3.89 8.45
N GLY A 308 -14.44 3.21 7.61
CA GLY A 308 -14.48 3.57 6.20
C GLY A 308 -15.16 2.51 5.34
N LEU A 309 -14.94 2.61 4.04
CA LEU A 309 -15.31 1.58 3.08
C LEU A 309 -14.24 0.51 3.12
N VAL A 310 -14.57 -0.67 3.65
CA VAL A 310 -13.58 -1.73 3.76
C VAL A 310 -13.33 -2.34 2.39
N PHE A 311 -12.11 -2.24 1.88
CA PHE A 311 -11.69 -2.90 0.65
C PHE A 311 -11.15 -4.29 0.97
N TYR A 312 -11.95 -5.32 0.70
CA TYR A 312 -11.56 -6.69 1.02
C TYR A 312 -10.63 -7.26 -0.06
N LYS A 313 -9.38 -7.50 0.32
CA LYS A 313 -8.35 -8.11 -0.53
C LYS A 313 -7.71 -9.30 0.18
N PRO A 314 -8.10 -10.54 -0.12
CA PRO A 314 -7.42 -11.71 0.42
C PRO A 314 -5.89 -11.67 0.20
N PRO A 315 -5.06 -12.23 1.10
CA PRO A 315 -3.59 -12.21 0.99
C PRO A 315 -3.04 -12.71 -0.34
N VAL A 316 -3.71 -13.70 -0.93
CA VAL A 316 -3.29 -14.39 -2.15
C VAL A 316 -4.41 -14.28 -3.19
N SER A 317 -4.62 -13.07 -3.71
CA SER A 317 -5.65 -12.78 -4.69
C SER A 317 -5.06 -12.04 -5.89
N ASP A 318 -5.49 -12.41 -7.08
CA ASP A 318 -5.20 -11.64 -8.28
C ASP A 318 -6.12 -10.42 -8.41
N ALA A 319 -5.59 -9.33 -8.93
CA ALA A 319 -6.31 -8.09 -9.11
C ALA A 319 -6.84 -7.91 -10.54
N GLU A 320 -6.51 -8.78 -11.49
CA GLU A 320 -6.97 -8.77 -12.88
C GLU A 320 -7.06 -7.34 -13.47
N GLU A 321 -8.29 -6.80 -13.64
CA GLU A 321 -8.58 -5.46 -14.17
C GLU A 321 -8.75 -4.34 -13.11
N ASN A 322 -8.55 -4.68 -11.83
CA ASN A 322 -8.68 -3.81 -10.66
C ASN A 322 -7.34 -3.61 -9.92
N LEU A 323 -6.21 -3.79 -10.61
CA LEU A 323 -4.86 -3.48 -10.12
C LEU A 323 -4.78 -2.03 -9.62
N TYR A 324 -4.42 -1.85 -8.35
CA TYR A 324 -4.25 -0.58 -7.66
C TYR A 324 -5.52 0.26 -7.51
N LEU A 325 -6.71 -0.34 -7.67
CA LEU A 325 -7.99 0.37 -7.61
C LEU A 325 -8.20 1.13 -6.29
N ALA A 326 -7.80 0.56 -5.16
CA ALA A 326 -7.98 1.20 -3.85
C ALA A 326 -7.29 2.56 -3.78
N ASP A 327 -6.15 2.72 -4.44
CA ASP A 327 -5.33 3.93 -4.42
C ASP A 327 -6.12 5.08 -5.08
N TYR A 328 -6.70 4.84 -6.25
CA TYR A 328 -7.53 5.80 -6.98
C TYR A 328 -8.84 6.14 -6.24
N LEU A 329 -9.45 5.16 -5.58
CA LEU A 329 -10.63 5.40 -4.74
C LEU A 329 -10.30 6.35 -3.57
N GLY A 330 -9.10 6.22 -2.99
CA GLY A 330 -8.58 7.18 -2.00
C GLY A 330 -8.39 8.59 -2.58
N MET A 331 -7.91 8.70 -3.82
CA MET A 331 -7.71 9.99 -4.50
C MET A 331 -9.00 10.74 -4.79
N ILE A 332 -10.12 10.02 -4.97
CA ILE A 332 -11.45 10.64 -5.04
C ILE A 332 -12.09 10.80 -3.67
N GLY A 333 -11.32 10.79 -2.57
CA GLY A 333 -11.81 11.15 -1.23
C GLY A 333 -12.76 10.13 -0.59
N LEU A 334 -12.75 8.88 -1.05
CA LEU A 334 -13.38 7.79 -0.29
C LEU A 334 -12.42 7.34 0.83
N PRO A 335 -12.89 7.21 2.09
CA PRO A 335 -12.11 6.65 3.19
C PRO A 335 -11.99 5.14 3.03
N VAL A 336 -11.11 4.71 2.12
CA VAL A 336 -10.84 3.29 1.88
C VAL A 336 -10.05 2.71 3.04
N LEU A 337 -10.45 1.54 3.51
CA LEU A 337 -9.76 0.78 4.54
C LEU A 337 -9.46 -0.64 4.03
N PRO A 338 -8.25 -0.90 3.52
CA PRO A 338 -7.88 -2.24 3.05
C PRO A 338 -7.83 -3.26 4.19
N GLU A 339 -8.46 -4.42 3.98
CA GLU A 339 -8.50 -5.52 4.94
C GLU A 339 -8.27 -6.86 4.22
N ALA A 340 -7.44 -7.71 4.83
CA ALA A 340 -7.10 -9.03 4.29
C ALA A 340 -8.04 -10.15 4.75
N THR A 341 -8.81 -9.92 5.80
CA THR A 341 -9.82 -10.85 6.33
C THR A 341 -11.21 -10.31 6.04
N TYR A 342 -12.17 -11.19 5.73
CA TYR A 342 -13.52 -10.75 5.41
C TYR A 342 -14.13 -9.96 6.59
N PRO A 343 -14.59 -8.72 6.37
CA PRO A 343 -14.96 -7.82 7.45
C PRO A 343 -16.43 -7.97 7.84
N ASP A 344 -16.79 -9.05 8.56
CA ASP A 344 -18.19 -9.37 8.88
C ASP A 344 -18.96 -8.26 9.64
N SER A 345 -18.28 -7.30 10.26
CA SER A 345 -18.91 -6.19 11.01
C SER A 345 -18.89 -4.84 10.29
N ALA A 346 -18.34 -4.75 9.08
CA ALA A 346 -18.21 -3.49 8.36
C ALA A 346 -19.54 -3.05 7.73
N GLN A 347 -19.89 -1.77 7.89
CA GLN A 347 -21.12 -1.24 7.31
C GLN A 347 -21.09 -1.15 5.78
N VAL A 348 -19.90 -0.90 5.22
CA VAL A 348 -19.69 -0.81 3.76
C VAL A 348 -18.47 -1.65 3.39
N VAL A 349 -18.64 -2.55 2.41
CA VAL A 349 -17.56 -3.40 1.91
C VAL A 349 -17.45 -3.27 0.39
N ILE A 350 -16.25 -2.96 -0.09
CA ILE A 350 -15.88 -2.99 -1.51
C ILE A 350 -15.37 -4.40 -1.84
N LEU A 351 -16.02 -5.04 -2.80
CA LEU A 351 -15.67 -6.33 -3.37
C LEU A 351 -15.24 -6.11 -4.82
N ALA A 352 -13.94 -5.80 -4.99
CA ALA A 352 -13.27 -5.84 -6.29
C ALA A 352 -12.91 -7.28 -6.67
N VAL A 353 -12.34 -7.51 -7.86
CA VAL A 353 -12.06 -8.87 -8.36
C VAL A 353 -11.19 -9.70 -7.41
N GLN A 354 -10.31 -9.06 -6.64
CA GLN A 354 -9.50 -9.68 -5.59
C GLN A 354 -10.35 -10.52 -4.62
N ALA A 355 -11.54 -10.02 -4.23
CA ALA A 355 -12.43 -10.69 -3.29
C ALA A 355 -12.98 -12.02 -3.82
N ALA A 356 -12.97 -12.25 -5.13
CA ALA A 356 -13.43 -13.50 -5.73
C ALA A 356 -12.48 -14.69 -5.47
N ALA A 357 -11.30 -14.44 -4.90
CA ALA A 357 -10.42 -15.51 -4.40
C ALA A 357 -10.97 -16.20 -3.13
N ASP A 358 -11.94 -15.59 -2.43
CA ASP A 358 -12.62 -16.21 -1.30
C ASP A 358 -13.75 -17.14 -1.79
N PRO A 359 -13.65 -18.47 -1.60
CA PRO A 359 -14.65 -19.42 -2.11
C PRO A 359 -16.03 -19.24 -1.49
N ASP A 360 -16.11 -18.63 -0.29
CA ASP A 360 -17.36 -18.41 0.43
C ASP A 360 -17.97 -17.04 0.12
N ILE A 361 -17.37 -16.23 -0.76
CA ILE A 361 -17.66 -14.80 -0.88
C ILE A 361 -19.14 -14.49 -1.11
N LEU A 362 -19.83 -15.29 -1.93
CA LEU A 362 -21.28 -15.12 -2.16
C LEU A 362 -22.11 -15.37 -0.91
N SER A 363 -21.78 -16.41 -0.14
CA SER A 363 -22.48 -16.73 1.10
C SER A 363 -22.26 -15.63 2.15
N ARG A 364 -21.02 -15.12 2.25
CA ARG A 364 -20.66 -14.01 3.13
C ARG A 364 -21.41 -12.74 2.72
N ALA A 365 -21.41 -12.41 1.43
CA ALA A 365 -22.12 -11.25 0.89
C ALA A 365 -23.62 -11.27 1.21
N ARG A 366 -24.30 -12.40 0.98
CA ARG A 366 -25.73 -12.56 1.32
C ARG A 366 -26.01 -12.37 2.80
N ARG A 367 -25.19 -13.00 3.66
CA ARG A 367 -25.30 -12.84 5.12
C ARG A 367 -25.07 -11.40 5.54
N HIS A 368 -24.13 -10.71 4.91
CA HIS A 368 -23.81 -9.32 5.22
C HIS A 368 -24.96 -8.37 4.85
N LEU A 369 -25.55 -8.54 3.67
CA LEU A 369 -26.75 -7.81 3.24
C LEU A 369 -27.93 -8.07 4.17
N GLY A 370 -28.10 -9.33 4.63
CA GLY A 370 -29.13 -9.69 5.61
C GLY A 370 -29.00 -8.98 6.96
N ARG A 371 -27.84 -8.37 7.26
CA ARG A 371 -27.60 -7.52 8.44
C ARG A 371 -27.70 -6.02 8.14
N GLY A 372 -28.19 -5.63 6.96
CA GLY A 372 -28.34 -4.23 6.57
C GLY A 372 -27.07 -3.58 5.99
N ALA A 373 -26.02 -4.36 5.68
CA ALA A 373 -24.78 -3.79 5.15
C ALA A 373 -24.90 -3.32 3.69
N THR A 374 -23.96 -2.48 3.28
CA THR A 374 -23.79 -2.04 1.91
C THR A 374 -22.61 -2.75 1.26
N LEU A 375 -22.84 -3.34 0.08
CA LEU A 375 -21.78 -3.93 -0.73
C LEU A 375 -21.56 -3.09 -1.99
N VAL A 376 -20.30 -2.82 -2.34
CA VAL A 376 -19.90 -2.13 -3.57
C VAL A 376 -19.10 -3.11 -4.42
N LEU A 377 -19.65 -3.52 -5.56
CA LEU A 377 -19.04 -4.49 -6.45
C LEU A 377 -18.39 -3.78 -7.64
N THR A 378 -17.35 -4.39 -8.22
CA THR A 378 -16.84 -4.00 -9.55
C THR A 378 -17.38 -4.93 -10.64
N PRO A 379 -17.40 -4.50 -11.92
CA PRO A 379 -17.72 -5.38 -13.05
C PRO A 379 -16.85 -6.65 -13.07
N GLY A 380 -15.54 -6.51 -12.81
CA GLY A 380 -14.60 -7.63 -12.71
C GLY A 380 -15.01 -8.65 -11.66
N PHE A 381 -15.39 -8.20 -10.46
CA PHE A 381 -15.93 -9.09 -9.43
C PHE A 381 -17.20 -9.82 -9.88
N VAL A 382 -18.17 -9.08 -10.44
CA VAL A 382 -19.44 -9.66 -10.91
C VAL A 382 -19.17 -10.72 -11.98
N ARG A 383 -18.26 -10.45 -12.91
CA ARG A 383 -17.88 -11.40 -13.97
C ARG A 383 -17.19 -12.64 -13.41
N ARG A 384 -16.24 -12.45 -12.48
CA ARG A 384 -15.44 -13.53 -11.89
C ARG A 384 -16.25 -14.48 -11.03
N VAL A 385 -17.25 -13.95 -10.31
CA VAL A 385 -18.17 -14.71 -9.46
C VAL A 385 -19.36 -15.27 -10.25
N GLY A 386 -19.77 -14.58 -11.31
CA GLY A 386 -20.80 -15.03 -12.24
C GLY A 386 -22.23 -14.70 -11.81
N ALA A 387 -23.19 -15.52 -12.26
CA ALA A 387 -24.63 -15.24 -12.17
C ALA A 387 -25.10 -14.87 -10.75
N GLY A 388 -24.58 -15.53 -9.71
CA GLY A 388 -24.96 -15.24 -8.33
C GLY A 388 -24.63 -13.81 -7.87
N ALA A 389 -23.56 -13.20 -8.39
CA ALA A 389 -23.23 -11.80 -8.11
C ALA A 389 -24.09 -10.83 -8.96
N GLY A 390 -24.34 -11.18 -10.23
CA GLY A 390 -25.23 -10.41 -11.11
C GLY A 390 -26.66 -10.34 -10.57
N GLU A 391 -27.19 -11.49 -10.10
CA GLU A 391 -28.48 -11.58 -9.41
C GLU A 391 -28.51 -10.80 -8.11
N LEU A 392 -27.41 -10.74 -7.36
CA LEU A 392 -27.32 -9.90 -6.16
C LEU A 392 -27.41 -8.42 -6.53
N ALA A 393 -26.68 -8.00 -7.55
CA ALA A 393 -26.56 -6.60 -7.95
C ALA A 393 -27.71 -6.10 -8.85
N GLY A 394 -28.48 -6.99 -9.49
CA GLY A 394 -29.45 -6.61 -10.51
C GLY A 394 -28.82 -6.07 -11.79
N VAL A 395 -27.67 -6.65 -12.15
CA VAL A 395 -26.92 -6.30 -13.37
C VAL A 395 -26.58 -7.57 -14.16
N GLU A 396 -26.31 -7.39 -15.43
CA GLU A 396 -25.77 -8.41 -16.32
C GLU A 396 -24.43 -7.95 -16.89
N MET A 397 -23.53 -8.92 -17.10
CA MET A 397 -22.25 -8.73 -17.79
C MET A 397 -22.30 -9.55 -19.09
N ALA A 398 -22.14 -8.89 -20.24
CA ALA A 398 -22.12 -9.58 -21.53
C ALA A 398 -20.73 -10.16 -21.83
N GLY A 399 -20.54 -11.46 -21.60
CA GLY A 399 -19.33 -12.18 -22.02
C GLY A 399 -18.03 -11.60 -21.43
N ALA A 400 -17.05 -11.33 -22.30
CA ALA A 400 -15.77 -10.74 -21.92
C ALA A 400 -15.88 -9.23 -21.70
N THR A 401 -14.94 -8.65 -20.93
CA THR A 401 -14.82 -7.21 -20.71
C THR A 401 -14.86 -6.46 -22.03
N ARG A 402 -15.73 -5.44 -22.13
CA ARG A 402 -15.71 -4.49 -23.24
C ARG A 402 -15.22 -3.16 -22.72
N LEU A 403 -13.90 -3.03 -22.59
CA LEU A 403 -13.26 -1.82 -22.09
C LEU A 403 -13.60 -0.63 -23.00
N ALA A 404 -14.15 0.42 -22.40
CA ALA A 404 -14.48 1.65 -23.07
C ALA A 404 -13.90 2.84 -22.30
N ARG A 405 -13.52 3.88 -23.04
CA ARG A 405 -13.03 5.14 -22.50
C ARG A 405 -14.13 6.18 -22.55
N ALA A 406 -14.67 6.53 -21.39
CA ALA A 406 -15.71 7.52 -21.27
C ALA A 406 -15.15 8.94 -21.27
N GLN A 407 -15.77 9.86 -21.99
CA GLN A 407 -15.32 11.26 -22.10
C GLN A 407 -16.19 12.25 -21.31
N ALA A 408 -17.36 11.80 -20.86
CA ALA A 408 -18.29 12.57 -20.04
C ALA A 408 -19.04 11.64 -19.09
N ALA A 409 -19.66 12.18 -18.05
CA ALA A 409 -20.55 11.44 -17.16
C ALA A 409 -21.87 12.20 -16.96
N LEU A 410 -22.98 11.48 -16.88
CA LEU A 410 -24.29 12.02 -16.53
C LEU A 410 -24.44 11.95 -15.01
N ALA A 411 -24.46 13.11 -14.36
CA ALA A 411 -24.58 13.25 -12.91
C ALA A 411 -25.58 14.37 -12.59
N GLY A 412 -26.56 14.10 -11.73
CA GLY A 412 -27.59 15.09 -11.36
C GLY A 412 -28.40 15.62 -12.54
N GLY A 413 -28.55 14.83 -13.61
CA GLY A 413 -29.24 15.24 -14.84
C GLY A 413 -28.42 16.08 -15.82
N ALA A 414 -27.17 16.42 -15.48
CA ALA A 414 -26.26 17.17 -16.35
C ALA A 414 -25.14 16.26 -16.90
N GLU A 415 -24.79 16.46 -18.17
CA GLU A 415 -23.61 15.84 -18.76
C GLU A 415 -22.37 16.67 -18.40
N ILE A 416 -21.43 16.04 -17.69
CA ILE A 416 -20.22 16.65 -17.17
C ILE A 416 -19.03 16.11 -17.98
N PRO A 417 -18.30 16.96 -18.72
CA PRO A 417 -17.08 16.55 -19.40
C PRO A 417 -16.02 16.05 -18.42
N LEU A 418 -15.29 15.00 -18.81
CA LEU A 418 -14.17 14.46 -18.04
C LEU A 418 -12.85 15.03 -18.59
N PRO A 419 -11.95 15.55 -17.73
CA PRO A 419 -10.68 16.14 -18.16
C PRO A 419 -9.70 15.07 -18.70
N ALA A 420 -9.84 13.84 -18.22
CA ALA A 420 -9.18 12.65 -18.74
C ALA A 420 -10.22 11.53 -18.87
N PRO A 421 -10.09 10.62 -19.86
CA PRO A 421 -11.06 9.56 -20.02
C PRO A 421 -11.15 8.66 -18.79
N LEU A 422 -12.36 8.16 -18.51
CA LEU A 422 -12.58 7.16 -17.47
C LEU A 422 -12.78 5.78 -18.10
N GLU A 423 -11.99 4.81 -17.64
CA GLU A 423 -12.05 3.42 -18.04
C GLU A 423 -13.25 2.72 -17.39
N VAL A 424 -14.18 2.26 -18.22
CA VAL A 424 -15.41 1.58 -17.80
C VAL A 424 -15.63 0.32 -18.63
N ASP A 425 -16.37 -0.65 -18.10
CA ASP A 425 -16.82 -1.80 -18.86
C ASP A 425 -18.18 -1.52 -19.51
N ALA A 426 -18.20 -1.37 -20.84
CA ALA A 426 -19.41 -1.14 -21.61
C ALA A 426 -20.28 -2.40 -21.79
N SER A 427 -19.85 -3.56 -21.28
CA SER A 427 -20.67 -4.79 -21.25
C SER A 427 -21.65 -4.83 -20.07
N LEU A 428 -21.50 -3.93 -19.09
CA LEU A 428 -22.38 -3.83 -17.92
C LEU A 428 -23.76 -3.30 -18.32
N ALA A 429 -24.81 -4.06 -18.03
CA ALA A 429 -26.19 -3.66 -18.20
C ALA A 429 -26.94 -3.67 -16.85
N ALA A 430 -27.58 -2.55 -16.50
CA ALA A 430 -28.54 -2.51 -15.40
C ALA A 430 -29.86 -3.17 -15.84
N ARG A 431 -30.39 -4.11 -15.05
CA ARG A 431 -31.66 -4.80 -15.34
C ARG A 431 -32.71 -4.49 -14.30
N SER A 432 -32.48 -4.97 -13.08
CA SER A 432 -33.32 -4.77 -11.90
C SER A 432 -32.64 -3.88 -10.86
N SER A 433 -31.69 -3.06 -11.32
CA SER A 433 -31.01 -2.03 -10.54
C SER A 433 -31.32 -0.65 -11.10
N GLU A 434 -31.35 0.33 -10.21
CA GLU A 434 -31.42 1.74 -10.57
C GLU A 434 -30.04 2.19 -11.04
N THR A 435 -29.96 2.96 -12.13
CA THR A 435 -28.70 3.58 -12.57
C THR A 435 -28.64 5.00 -12.03
N LEU A 436 -27.73 5.27 -11.10
CA LEU A 436 -27.56 6.57 -10.45
C LEU A 436 -26.67 7.51 -11.28
N LEU A 437 -25.63 6.96 -11.91
CA LEU A 437 -24.69 7.70 -12.75
C LEU A 437 -24.46 6.92 -14.04
N ARG A 438 -24.19 7.64 -15.15
CA ARG A 438 -23.86 7.04 -16.45
C ARG A 438 -22.57 7.62 -16.99
N ALA A 439 -21.82 6.83 -17.75
CA ALA A 439 -20.61 7.23 -18.44
C ALA A 439 -20.86 7.26 -19.96
N ARG A 440 -20.49 8.37 -20.62
CA ARG A 440 -20.63 8.56 -22.07
C ARG A 440 -19.50 7.82 -22.77
N VAL A 441 -19.83 6.73 -23.44
CA VAL A 441 -18.93 5.91 -24.26
C VAL A 441 -19.29 6.06 -25.74
N ALA A 442 -18.45 5.57 -26.65
CA ALA A 442 -18.68 5.71 -28.11
C ALA A 442 -20.05 5.19 -28.56
N GLU A 443 -20.53 4.11 -27.97
CA GLU A 443 -21.81 3.46 -28.30
C GLU A 443 -23.02 4.00 -27.50
N GLY A 444 -22.85 5.11 -26.79
CA GLY A 444 -23.91 5.74 -26.00
C GLY A 444 -23.56 5.86 -24.52
N TRP A 445 -24.37 5.25 -23.65
CA TRP A 445 -24.26 5.43 -22.21
C TRP A 445 -24.17 4.09 -21.47
N ALA A 446 -23.04 3.86 -20.79
CA ALA A 446 -22.86 2.75 -19.87
C ALA A 446 -23.26 3.16 -18.44
N PRO A 447 -23.80 2.26 -17.60
CA PRO A 447 -23.96 2.52 -16.18
C PRO A 447 -22.60 2.78 -15.53
N LEU A 448 -22.46 3.87 -14.77
CA LEU A 448 -21.26 4.19 -13.98
C LEU A 448 -21.44 3.75 -12.52
N LEU A 449 -22.61 4.00 -11.96
CA LEU A 449 -22.98 3.55 -10.62
C LEU A 449 -24.43 3.04 -10.64
N THR A 450 -24.63 1.78 -10.27
CA THR A 450 -25.97 1.21 -10.08
C THR A 450 -26.26 0.97 -8.62
N ARG A 451 -27.55 0.88 -8.25
CA ARG A 451 -28.02 0.58 -6.91
C ARG A 451 -29.14 -0.45 -6.94
N ARG A 452 -29.08 -1.45 -6.06
CA ARG A 452 -30.17 -2.39 -5.79
C ARG A 452 -30.39 -2.60 -4.30
N PRO A 453 -31.59 -2.31 -3.76
CA PRO A 453 -31.94 -2.62 -2.37
C PRO A 453 -32.03 -4.13 -2.10
N HIS A 454 -31.71 -4.53 -0.87
CA HIS A 454 -31.82 -5.90 -0.31
C HIS A 454 -32.29 -5.85 1.14
N GLY A 455 -33.60 -5.69 1.36
CA GLY A 455 -34.14 -5.43 2.70
C GLY A 455 -33.58 -4.12 3.25
N GLU A 456 -32.91 -4.16 4.40
CA GLU A 456 -32.20 -3.02 4.98
C GLU A 456 -30.82 -2.78 4.33
N GLY A 457 -30.29 -3.80 3.64
CA GLY A 457 -29.01 -3.74 2.93
C GLY A 457 -29.15 -3.22 1.51
N ARG A 458 -28.02 -3.02 0.85
CA ARG A 458 -28.00 -2.55 -0.55
C ARG A 458 -26.72 -2.97 -1.27
N VAL A 459 -26.82 -3.15 -2.57
CA VAL A 459 -25.70 -3.45 -3.45
C VAL A 459 -25.53 -2.30 -4.44
N PHE A 460 -24.30 -1.83 -4.59
CA PHE A 460 -23.88 -0.95 -5.67
C PHE A 460 -22.98 -1.71 -6.64
N VAL A 461 -23.02 -1.35 -7.91
CA VAL A 461 -21.96 -1.69 -8.87
C VAL A 461 -21.31 -0.40 -9.32
N LEU A 462 -20.03 -0.24 -8.96
CA LEU A 462 -19.20 0.87 -9.40
C LEU A 462 -18.42 0.41 -10.64
N ASN A 463 -18.79 0.92 -11.81
CA ASN A 463 -18.20 0.55 -13.08
C ASN A 463 -16.86 1.27 -13.30
N VAL A 464 -15.82 0.70 -12.70
CA VAL A 464 -14.44 1.20 -12.80
C VAL A 464 -13.52 0.07 -13.24
N HIS A 465 -12.56 0.43 -14.06
CA HIS A 465 -11.46 -0.40 -14.53
C HIS A 465 -10.16 0.36 -14.32
N THR A 466 -9.09 -0.34 -13.96
CA THR A 466 -7.76 0.25 -13.78
C THR A 466 -6.81 -0.35 -14.81
N PHE A 467 -5.91 -1.24 -14.37
CA PHE A 467 -4.91 -1.86 -15.23
C PHE A 467 -5.13 -3.35 -15.33
N THR A 468 -4.62 -3.93 -16.42
CA THR A 468 -4.52 -5.37 -16.70
C THR A 468 -3.06 -5.76 -16.91
N GLU A 469 -2.74 -7.05 -16.86
CA GLU A 469 -1.40 -7.55 -17.24
C GLU A 469 -0.96 -7.12 -18.65
N GLN A 470 -1.90 -6.87 -19.58
CA GLN A 470 -1.55 -6.40 -20.91
C GLN A 470 -1.06 -4.95 -20.89
N ASP A 471 -1.66 -4.08 -20.07
CA ASP A 471 -1.20 -2.69 -19.92
C ASP A 471 0.24 -2.62 -19.40
N PHE A 472 0.60 -3.49 -18.45
CA PHE A 472 1.98 -3.62 -17.95
C PHE A 472 2.95 -4.02 -19.06
N ARG A 473 2.59 -5.03 -19.88
CA ARG A 473 3.42 -5.45 -21.02
C ARG A 473 3.60 -4.35 -22.04
N ASP A 474 2.53 -3.64 -22.39
CA ASP A 474 2.54 -2.57 -23.39
C ASP A 474 3.40 -1.39 -22.91
N ALA A 475 3.32 -1.05 -21.62
CA ALA A 475 4.13 -0.01 -21.01
C ALA A 475 5.59 -0.42 -20.74
N ARG A 476 5.90 -1.72 -20.82
CA ARG A 476 7.16 -2.34 -20.34
C ARG A 476 7.43 -2.05 -18.87
N GLU A 477 6.36 -2.01 -18.09
CA GLU A 477 6.36 -1.86 -16.64
C GLU A 477 6.06 -3.23 -16.01
N TRP A 478 6.63 -3.51 -14.84
CA TRP A 478 6.53 -4.82 -14.20
C TRP A 478 5.74 -4.78 -12.90
N LEU A 479 5.77 -3.65 -12.19
CA LEU A 479 5.41 -3.54 -10.79
C LEU A 479 4.45 -2.39 -10.53
N LEU A 480 4.69 -1.22 -11.13
CA LEU A 480 4.01 0.03 -10.77
C LEU A 480 2.93 0.42 -11.78
N ALA A 481 2.10 1.40 -11.45
CA ALA A 481 1.02 1.88 -12.33
C ALA A 481 1.57 2.24 -13.74
N PRO A 482 1.19 1.50 -14.81
CA PRO A 482 1.86 1.59 -16.11
C PRO A 482 1.51 2.84 -16.93
N MET A 483 0.39 3.49 -16.62
CA MET A 483 -0.13 4.66 -17.33
C MET A 483 -1.04 5.50 -16.42
N PRO A 484 -1.28 6.79 -16.73
CA PRO A 484 -2.23 7.60 -15.97
C PRO A 484 -3.67 7.15 -16.27
N LEU A 485 -4.57 7.32 -15.28
CA LEU A 485 -6.00 7.05 -15.39
C LEU A 485 -6.80 8.30 -15.03
N GLY A 486 -7.98 8.48 -15.64
CA GLY A 486 -8.82 9.64 -15.36
C GLY A 486 -9.48 9.64 -14.00
N LEU A 487 -9.56 8.48 -13.33
CA LEU A 487 -10.30 8.31 -12.07
C LEU A 487 -9.83 9.26 -10.95
N SER A 488 -8.52 9.50 -10.79
CA SER A 488 -7.99 10.42 -9.76
C SER A 488 -8.24 11.91 -10.07
N SER A 489 -8.73 12.22 -11.28
CA SER A 489 -9.05 13.57 -11.74
C SER A 489 -10.56 13.79 -11.97
N LEU A 490 -11.40 12.91 -11.40
CA LEU A 490 -12.84 12.94 -11.60
C LEU A 490 -13.42 14.31 -11.17
N PRO A 491 -14.20 14.99 -12.04
CA PRO A 491 -14.80 16.27 -11.68
C PRO A 491 -15.66 16.16 -10.41
N GLN A 492 -15.62 17.18 -9.56
CA GLN A 492 -16.37 17.19 -8.30
C GLN A 492 -17.88 16.93 -8.52
N ALA A 493 -18.46 17.46 -9.60
CA ALA A 493 -19.86 17.25 -9.96
C ALA A 493 -20.23 15.76 -10.22
N VAL A 494 -19.23 14.91 -10.51
CA VAL A 494 -19.41 13.45 -10.68
C VAL A 494 -18.98 12.71 -9.41
N ALA A 495 -17.91 13.15 -8.75
CA ALA A 495 -17.39 12.54 -7.53
C ALA A 495 -18.34 12.70 -6.33
N ASP A 496 -18.98 13.85 -6.17
CA ASP A 496 -19.85 14.14 -5.02
C ASP A 496 -21.11 13.24 -4.98
N PRO A 497 -21.85 13.02 -6.08
CA PRO A 497 -22.94 12.04 -6.10
C PRO A 497 -22.50 10.61 -5.78
N LEU A 498 -21.32 10.20 -6.26
CA LEU A 498 -20.73 8.89 -5.96
C LEU A 498 -20.44 8.80 -4.46
N ARG A 499 -19.73 9.79 -3.89
CA ARG A 499 -19.45 9.85 -2.44
C ARG A 499 -20.73 9.87 -1.63
N GLN A 500 -21.72 10.66 -2.02
CA GLN A 500 -23.00 10.73 -1.33
C GLN A 500 -23.63 9.34 -1.22
N ALA A 501 -23.69 8.59 -2.32
CA ALA A 501 -24.27 7.25 -2.33
C ALA A 501 -23.47 6.25 -1.46
N LEU A 502 -22.14 6.29 -1.53
CA LEU A 502 -21.29 5.30 -0.86
C LEU A 502 -20.98 5.63 0.61
N LEU A 503 -21.08 6.90 1.01
CA LEU A 503 -20.83 7.37 2.38
C LEU A 503 -22.10 7.51 3.22
N GLU A 504 -23.28 7.54 2.60
CA GLU A 504 -24.58 7.55 3.29
C GLU A 504 -24.67 6.48 4.39
N PRO A 505 -24.27 5.21 4.18
CA PRO A 505 -24.38 4.18 5.23
C PRO A 505 -23.46 4.43 6.43
N LEU A 506 -22.39 5.20 6.25
CA LEU A 506 -21.48 5.64 7.32
C LEU A 506 -21.99 6.91 8.01
N GLY A 507 -23.12 7.48 7.55
CA GLY A 507 -23.64 8.76 8.02
C GLY A 507 -22.83 9.97 7.55
N VAL A 508 -21.87 9.79 6.63
CA VAL A 508 -20.95 10.84 6.20
C VAL A 508 -21.45 11.54 4.95
N ARG A 509 -21.48 12.88 4.97
CA ARG A 509 -21.79 13.71 3.80
C ARG A 509 -20.56 14.55 3.47
N LEU A 510 -19.93 14.25 2.34
CA LEU A 510 -18.69 14.88 1.89
C LEU A 510 -18.87 15.51 0.52
N LYS A 511 -18.40 16.75 0.37
CA LYS A 511 -18.11 17.39 -0.91
C LYS A 511 -16.68 17.89 -0.92
N ALA A 512 -15.91 17.56 -1.95
CA ALA A 512 -14.52 17.98 -2.10
C ALA A 512 -14.06 17.84 -3.57
N PRO A 513 -13.02 18.52 -4.04
CA PRO A 513 -12.41 18.14 -5.29
C PRO A 513 -11.79 16.73 -5.20
N ALA A 514 -11.59 16.05 -6.35
CA ALA A 514 -10.66 14.92 -6.39
C ALA A 514 -9.23 15.45 -6.14
N GLY A 515 -8.36 14.62 -5.56
CA GLY A 515 -7.06 15.05 -5.02
C GLY A 515 -7.11 15.50 -3.56
N VAL A 516 -8.28 15.54 -2.92
CA VAL A 516 -8.41 15.63 -1.46
C VAL A 516 -8.82 14.27 -0.92
N SER A 517 -7.91 13.60 -0.19
CA SER A 517 -8.20 12.32 0.45
C SER A 517 -8.83 12.52 1.83
N LEU A 518 -9.55 11.49 2.29
CA LEU A 518 -10.17 11.44 3.61
C LEU A 518 -9.74 10.15 4.32
N CYS A 519 -9.08 10.27 5.46
CA CYS A 519 -8.94 9.19 6.44
C CYS A 519 -9.99 9.40 7.54
N LEU A 520 -10.87 8.42 7.74
CA LEU A 520 -11.97 8.52 8.69
C LEU A 520 -11.69 7.67 9.94
N PHE A 521 -12.03 8.22 11.09
CA PHE A 521 -11.91 7.63 12.42
C PHE A 521 -13.27 7.69 13.13
N GLU A 522 -13.46 6.90 14.18
CA GLU A 522 -14.73 6.90 14.93
C GLU A 522 -15.08 8.26 15.54
N ASP A 523 -14.07 9.07 15.89
CA ASP A 523 -14.19 10.37 16.57
C ASP A 523 -13.65 11.54 15.74
N GLY A 524 -13.28 11.32 14.48
CA GLY A 524 -12.67 12.37 13.67
C GLY A 524 -12.43 12.01 12.21
N ALA A 525 -12.07 13.04 11.45
CA ALA A 525 -11.73 12.97 10.04
C ALA A 525 -10.40 13.70 9.82
N CYS A 526 -9.51 13.10 9.04
CA CYS A 526 -8.31 13.78 8.55
C CYS A 526 -8.40 13.92 7.04
N PHE A 527 -8.36 15.16 6.56
CA PHE A 527 -8.25 15.47 5.14
C PHE A 527 -6.79 15.70 4.77
N TYR A 528 -6.38 15.26 3.59
CA TYR A 528 -5.10 15.62 3.00
C TYR A 528 -5.32 16.16 1.59
N ASN A 529 -4.82 17.36 1.30
CA ASN A 529 -4.98 17.99 0.00
C ASN A 529 -3.71 17.83 -0.84
N PHE A 530 -3.73 16.98 -1.87
CA PHE A 530 -2.62 16.78 -2.81
C PHE A 530 -2.61 17.83 -3.95
N LEU A 531 -3.50 18.82 -3.92
CA LEU A 531 -3.56 19.85 -4.93
C LEU A 531 -2.57 20.98 -4.63
N ASP A 532 -2.06 21.61 -5.70
CA ASP A 532 -1.17 22.77 -5.63
C ASP A 532 -1.87 24.06 -5.16
N GLY A 533 -3.20 24.02 -5.01
CA GLY A 533 -4.02 25.13 -4.52
C GLY A 533 -4.88 24.73 -3.30
N PRO A 534 -5.36 25.71 -2.52
CA PRO A 534 -6.28 25.43 -1.42
C PRO A 534 -7.56 24.78 -1.94
N ALA A 535 -8.11 23.86 -1.16
CA ALA A 535 -9.32 23.13 -1.49
C ALA A 535 -10.39 23.38 -0.43
N THR A 536 -11.61 23.63 -0.89
CA THR A 536 -12.78 23.65 -0.01
C THR A 536 -13.35 22.26 0.13
N VAL A 537 -13.54 21.86 1.38
CA VAL A 537 -14.24 20.63 1.78
C VAL A 537 -15.53 21.00 2.50
N VAL A 538 -16.60 20.27 2.25
CA VAL A 538 -17.83 20.35 3.03
C VAL A 538 -18.10 19.01 3.69
N LEU A 539 -18.05 18.96 5.02
CA LEU A 539 -18.31 17.77 5.83
C LEU A 539 -19.55 18.01 6.71
N HIS A 540 -20.61 17.24 6.51
CA HIS A 540 -21.90 17.40 7.22
C HIS A 540 -22.42 18.86 7.24
N GLU A 541 -22.31 19.57 6.11
CA GLU A 541 -22.68 20.99 5.95
C GLU A 541 -21.66 22.00 6.52
N GLN A 542 -20.66 21.55 7.29
CA GLN A 542 -19.56 22.39 7.72
C GLN A 542 -18.57 22.60 6.58
N ARG A 543 -18.35 23.87 6.20
CA ARG A 543 -17.31 24.26 5.25
C ARG A 543 -15.96 24.33 5.95
N LEU A 544 -14.95 23.69 5.36
CA LEU A 544 -13.57 23.62 5.80
C LEU A 544 -12.68 24.02 4.62
N ASP A 545 -11.63 24.80 4.87
CA ASP A 545 -10.62 25.10 3.86
C ASP A 545 -9.32 24.37 4.22
N VAL A 546 -8.84 23.53 3.32
CA VAL A 546 -7.60 22.78 3.46
C VAL A 546 -6.56 23.43 2.56
N GLY A 547 -5.44 23.85 3.15
CA GLY A 547 -4.35 24.48 2.40
C GLY A 547 -3.81 23.56 1.28
N ALA A 548 -3.16 24.15 0.27
CA ALA A 548 -2.44 23.39 -0.74
C ALA A 548 -1.39 22.51 -0.06
N ASN A 549 -1.35 21.21 -0.38
CA ASN A 549 -0.35 20.30 0.17
C ASN A 549 -0.32 20.22 1.72
N GLU A 550 -1.47 20.46 2.35
CA GLU A 550 -1.66 20.44 3.80
C GLU A 550 -2.71 19.40 4.21
N TRP A 551 -2.69 19.05 5.51
CA TRP A 551 -3.75 18.25 6.12
C TRP A 551 -4.57 19.05 7.14
N LEU A 552 -5.79 18.59 7.36
CA LEU A 552 -6.69 19.16 8.35
C LEU A 552 -7.36 18.05 9.16
N TRP A 553 -7.22 18.11 10.48
CA TRP A 553 -7.98 17.27 11.41
C TRP A 553 -9.29 17.97 11.81
N GLN A 554 -10.42 17.29 11.63
CA GLN A 554 -11.73 17.71 12.08
C GLN A 554 -12.26 16.67 13.08
N ALA A 555 -12.54 17.10 14.31
CA ALA A 555 -13.23 16.24 15.27
C ALA A 555 -14.68 16.02 14.82
N LEU A 556 -15.15 14.78 14.95
CA LEU A 556 -16.54 14.43 14.70
C LEU A 556 -17.30 14.31 16.02
N PRO A 557 -18.56 14.75 16.10
CA PRO A 557 -19.37 14.53 17.30
C PRO A 557 -19.43 13.04 17.59
N GLN A 558 -19.23 12.64 18.84
CA GLN A 558 -19.55 11.28 19.26
C GLN A 558 -21.04 11.09 19.05
N THR A 559 -21.44 10.31 18.05
CA THR A 559 -22.84 9.91 17.90
C THR A 559 -23.24 9.16 19.16
N ASP A 560 -24.26 9.65 19.87
CA ASP A 560 -24.71 9.13 21.15
C ASP A 560 -24.90 7.61 21.08
N ASN A 561 -24.01 6.90 21.77
CA ASN A 561 -23.73 5.49 21.55
C ASN A 561 -24.79 4.55 22.16
N GLN A 562 -26.00 5.05 22.44
CA GLN A 562 -27.08 4.26 23.03
C GLN A 562 -27.75 3.29 22.03
N HIS A 563 -27.58 3.49 20.71
CA HIS A 563 -28.11 2.56 19.71
C HIS A 563 -27.11 1.50 19.22
N ARG A 564 -25.79 1.75 19.24
CA ARG A 564 -24.79 0.76 18.79
C ARG A 564 -24.50 -0.33 19.83
N GLN A 565 -24.62 -0.05 21.13
CA GLN A 565 -24.42 -1.09 22.17
C GLN A 565 -25.52 -2.17 22.19
N LYS A 566 -26.71 -1.91 21.62
CA LYS A 566 -27.78 -2.92 21.51
C LYS A 566 -27.57 -3.94 20.37
N LEU A 567 -26.69 -3.65 19.41
CA LEU A 567 -26.38 -4.57 18.29
C LEU A 567 -25.12 -5.40 18.53
N GLN A 568 -24.31 -5.06 19.55
CA GLN A 568 -23.10 -5.82 19.93
C GLN A 568 -23.30 -6.72 21.17
N ARG A 569 -24.48 -6.68 21.78
CA ARG A 569 -24.91 -7.65 22.80
C ARG A 569 -26.11 -8.42 22.28
N GLY A 570 -25.86 -9.37 21.37
CA GLY A 570 -26.75 -10.52 21.23
C GLY A 570 -26.50 -11.50 22.38
N PRO A 571 -27.48 -12.37 22.70
CA PRO A 571 -27.50 -13.21 23.91
C PRO A 571 -26.26 -14.07 24.11
#